data_AF-A0A2V7WQC2-F1
#
_entry.id   AF-A0A2V7WQC2-F1
#
_cell.length_a   1.000
_cell.length_b   1.000
_cell.length_c   1.000
_cell.angle_alpha   90.00
_cell.angle_beta   90.00
_cell.angle_gamma   90.00
#
_symmetry.space_group_name_H-M   'P 1'
#
loop_
_entity.id
_entity.type
_entity.pdbx_description
1 polymer ?
#
loop_
_entity_poly.entity_id
_entity_poly.type
_entity_poly.pdbx_seq_one_letter_code
_entity_poly.pdbx_strand_id
1 'polypeptide(L)'
;FKTIFEFCENVDLRLLNKRVIESLVKSGAMDSMGRRAQLMAVLDKAMEQAQKVQRDAESGQHGLFGVFQEEASGADNHKLPNVPDWDEHTRLSAEKEILGFFISGHPLEKYKDKLQDLRALSIEEIAGMTKSTGKDETIVTAGIIGNVRVQKSKKGDFYAQSTLEDMSGSIDMIVFPEAFKRIGEKVKLEVPVLVKAGD
;
A
#
# COMPACT_ATOMS: atom_id res chain seq x y z
N PHE A 1 -5.06 -16.43 -14.75
CA PHE A 1 -5.97 -17.07 -13.79
C PHE A 1 -7.24 -16.25 -13.70
N LYS A 2 -8.41 -16.88 -13.73
CA LYS A 2 -9.73 -16.21 -13.66
C LYS A 2 -10.25 -16.08 -12.24
N THR A 3 -9.87 -17.00 -11.35
CA THR A 3 -10.26 -16.99 -9.94
C THR A 3 -9.06 -17.29 -9.04
N ILE A 4 -9.17 -16.92 -7.77
CA ILE A 4 -8.16 -17.28 -6.75
C ILE A 4 -8.03 -18.79 -6.56
N PHE A 5 -9.11 -19.55 -6.74
CA PHE A 5 -9.08 -21.02 -6.67
C PHE A 5 -8.26 -21.60 -7.82
N GLU A 6 -8.49 -21.15 -9.06
CA GLU A 6 -7.69 -21.53 -10.22
C GLU A 6 -6.22 -21.14 -10.02
N PHE A 7 -5.94 -19.96 -9.47
CA PHE A 7 -4.58 -19.56 -9.14
C PHE A 7 -3.92 -20.54 -8.15
N CYS A 8 -4.55 -20.81 -7.01
CA CYS A 8 -4.00 -21.68 -5.97
C CYS A 8 -3.77 -23.13 -6.47
N GLU A 9 -4.66 -23.67 -7.30
CA GLU A 9 -4.54 -25.03 -7.84
C GLU A 9 -3.37 -25.18 -8.82
N ASN A 10 -3.05 -24.11 -9.57
CA ASN A 10 -2.06 -24.14 -10.66
C ASN A 10 -0.67 -23.63 -10.26
N VAL A 11 -0.45 -23.23 -9.01
CA VAL A 11 0.85 -22.76 -8.51
C VAL A 11 1.45 -23.68 -7.46
N ASP A 12 2.78 -23.66 -7.36
CA ASP A 12 3.49 -24.41 -6.32
C ASP A 12 3.32 -23.72 -4.95
N LEU A 13 2.45 -24.28 -4.12
CA LEU A 13 2.15 -23.76 -2.78
C LEU A 13 3.32 -23.89 -1.79
N ARG A 14 4.37 -24.64 -2.13
CA ARG A 14 5.63 -24.67 -1.34
C ARG A 14 6.44 -23.39 -1.53
N LEU A 15 6.32 -22.76 -2.71
CA LEU A 15 6.93 -21.46 -3.02
C LEU A 15 6.00 -20.31 -2.66
N LEU A 16 4.72 -20.44 -3.02
CA LEU A 16 3.67 -19.45 -2.78
C LEU A 16 2.88 -19.82 -1.53
N ASN A 17 3.50 -19.62 -0.36
CA ASN A 17 2.82 -19.79 0.92
C ASN A 17 1.74 -18.71 1.15
N LYS A 18 0.90 -18.92 2.16
CA LYS A 18 -0.22 -18.02 2.50
C LYS A 18 0.19 -16.56 2.56
N ARG A 19 1.30 -16.25 3.24
CA ARG A 19 1.80 -14.88 3.41
C ARG A 19 2.13 -14.23 2.06
N VAL A 20 2.68 -14.98 1.11
CA VAL A 20 2.97 -14.46 -0.24
C VAL A 20 1.67 -14.12 -0.97
N ILE A 21 0.66 -14.99 -0.90
CA ILE A 21 -0.63 -14.75 -1.57
C ILE A 21 -1.38 -13.59 -0.91
N GLU A 22 -1.34 -13.47 0.42
CA GLU A 22 -1.86 -12.29 1.14
C GLU A 22 -1.20 -10.99 0.63
N SER A 23 0.12 -10.98 0.45
CA SER A 23 0.84 -9.83 -0.12
C SER A 23 0.40 -9.53 -1.55
N LEU A 24 0.16 -10.55 -2.39
CA LEU A 24 -0.35 -10.37 -3.76
C LEU A 24 -1.77 -9.78 -3.79
N VAL A 25 -2.63 -10.18 -2.86
CA VAL A 25 -3.96 -9.59 -2.72
C VAL A 25 -3.85 -8.15 -2.22
N LYS A 26 -3.08 -7.91 -1.15
CA LYS A 26 -2.87 -6.58 -0.56
C LYS A 26 -2.30 -5.56 -1.55
N SER A 27 -1.36 -5.98 -2.40
CA SER A 27 -0.74 -5.13 -3.43
C SER A 27 -1.63 -4.84 -4.63
N GLY A 28 -2.76 -5.55 -4.77
CA GLY A 28 -3.66 -5.42 -5.92
C GLY A 28 -3.29 -6.26 -7.14
N ALA A 29 -2.25 -7.10 -7.06
CA ALA A 29 -1.87 -7.99 -8.16
C ALA A 29 -2.98 -8.99 -8.55
N MET A 30 -3.93 -9.22 -7.64
CA MET A 30 -5.05 -10.15 -7.83
C MET A 30 -6.41 -9.44 -8.04
N ASP A 31 -6.45 -8.11 -8.22
CA ASP A 31 -7.70 -7.34 -8.32
C ASP A 31 -8.59 -7.76 -9.52
N SER A 32 -8.02 -8.41 -10.54
CA SER A 32 -8.78 -8.98 -11.66
C SER A 32 -9.58 -10.24 -11.32
N MET A 33 -9.29 -10.88 -10.18
CA MET A 33 -9.94 -12.12 -9.72
C MET A 33 -11.03 -11.87 -8.66
N GLY A 34 -11.20 -10.64 -8.19
CA GLY A 34 -12.19 -10.26 -7.18
C GLY A 34 -11.75 -9.06 -6.34
N ARG A 35 -12.66 -8.57 -5.48
CA ARG A 35 -12.34 -7.50 -4.53
C ARG A 35 -11.43 -8.04 -3.43
N ARG A 36 -10.46 -7.24 -2.98
CA ARG A 36 -9.43 -7.67 -2.01
C ARG A 36 -10.03 -8.26 -0.73
N ALA A 37 -11.08 -7.65 -0.17
CA ALA A 37 -11.75 -8.19 1.01
C ALA A 37 -12.35 -9.59 0.77
N GLN A 38 -12.93 -9.81 -0.41
CA GLN A 38 -13.49 -11.11 -0.78
C GLN A 38 -12.39 -12.16 -0.97
N LEU A 39 -11.31 -11.79 -1.65
CA LEU A 39 -10.16 -12.67 -1.89
C LEU A 39 -9.50 -13.10 -0.57
N MET A 40 -9.30 -12.15 0.36
CA MET A 40 -8.78 -12.45 1.69
C MET A 40 -9.71 -13.38 2.47
N ALA A 41 -11.03 -13.17 2.38
CA ALA A 41 -12.01 -13.99 3.10
C ALA A 41 -12.03 -15.47 2.63
N VAL A 42 -11.66 -15.75 1.38
CA VAL A 42 -11.67 -17.11 0.82
C VAL A 42 -10.29 -17.75 0.70
N LEU A 43 -9.22 -17.02 1.00
CA LEU A 43 -7.85 -17.46 0.76
C LEU A 43 -7.54 -18.81 1.42
N ASP A 44 -7.90 -18.98 2.70
CA ASP A 44 -7.67 -20.23 3.42
C ASP A 44 -8.38 -21.42 2.76
N LYS A 45 -9.66 -21.23 2.42
CA LYS A 45 -10.44 -22.25 1.71
C LYS A 45 -9.83 -22.60 0.35
N ALA A 46 -9.39 -21.59 -0.42
CA ALA A 46 -8.78 -21.78 -1.73
C ALA A 46 -7.47 -22.58 -1.64
N MET A 47 -6.63 -22.27 -0.65
CA MET A 47 -5.38 -23.00 -0.42
C MET A 47 -5.62 -24.43 0.06
N GLU A 48 -6.56 -24.66 0.97
CA GLU A 48 -6.90 -26.01 1.44
C GLU A 48 -7.42 -26.90 0.29
N GLN A 49 -8.29 -26.36 -0.56
CA GLN A 49 -8.79 -27.04 -1.75
C GLN A 49 -7.64 -27.39 -2.70
N ALA A 50 -6.78 -26.42 -3.01
CA ALA A 50 -5.64 -26.64 -3.89
C ALA A 50 -4.67 -27.70 -3.36
N GLN A 51 -4.38 -27.70 -2.06
CA GLN A 51 -3.55 -28.73 -1.43
C GLN A 51 -4.18 -30.13 -1.53
N LYS A 52 -5.51 -30.23 -1.39
CA LYS A 52 -6.22 -31.51 -1.56
C LYS A 52 -6.07 -32.00 -3.00
N VAL A 53 -6.35 -31.14 -3.98
CA VAL A 53 -6.22 -31.46 -5.41
C VAL A 53 -4.81 -31.91 -5.76
N GLN A 54 -3.78 -31.20 -5.28
CA GLN A 54 -2.38 -31.55 -5.53
C GLN A 54 -2.00 -32.91 -4.90
N ARG A 55 -2.44 -33.19 -3.66
CA ARG A 55 -2.22 -34.49 -3.01
C ARG A 55 -2.92 -35.64 -3.74
N ASP A 56 -4.16 -35.43 -4.16
CA ASP A 56 -4.93 -36.45 -4.88
C ASP A 56 -4.26 -36.78 -6.23
N ALA A 57 -3.74 -35.76 -6.92
CA ALA A 57 -2.97 -35.91 -8.15
C ALA A 57 -1.64 -36.67 -7.93
N GLU A 58 -0.87 -36.32 -6.90
CA GLU A 58 0.38 -37.00 -6.53
C GLU A 58 0.17 -38.46 -6.13
N SER A 59 -0.97 -38.77 -5.49
CA SER A 59 -1.31 -40.13 -5.05
C SER A 59 -1.76 -41.06 -6.18
N GLY A 60 -1.86 -40.56 -7.41
CA GLY A 60 -2.27 -41.36 -8.57
C GLY A 60 -3.77 -41.72 -8.59
N GLN A 61 -4.61 -41.06 -7.77
CA GLN A 61 -6.07 -41.22 -7.81
C GLN A 61 -6.71 -40.50 -9.02
N HIS A 62 -6.21 -40.74 -10.22
CA HIS A 62 -6.87 -40.37 -11.48
C HIS A 62 -7.93 -41.42 -11.91
N GLY A 63 -8.45 -42.21 -10.96
CA GLY A 63 -9.43 -43.26 -11.22
C GLY A 63 -10.84 -42.70 -11.44
N LEU A 64 -11.76 -43.57 -11.88
CA LEU A 64 -13.17 -43.31 -12.21
C LEU A 64 -13.94 -42.39 -11.22
N PHE A 65 -13.48 -42.24 -9.98
CA PHE A 65 -14.03 -41.33 -8.95
C PHE A 65 -13.61 -39.85 -9.08
N GLY A 66 -12.47 -39.54 -9.72
CA GLY A 66 -12.02 -38.16 -9.94
C GLY A 66 -12.95 -37.41 -10.91
N VAL A 67 -13.44 -38.10 -11.93
CA VAL A 67 -14.41 -37.56 -12.92
C VAL A 67 -15.75 -37.20 -12.26
N PHE A 68 -16.22 -37.98 -11.27
CA PHE A 68 -17.43 -37.67 -10.52
C PHE A 68 -17.23 -36.52 -9.51
N GLN A 69 -16.01 -36.26 -9.03
CA GLN A 69 -15.71 -35.09 -8.19
C GLN A 69 -15.56 -33.79 -9.00
N GLU A 70 -15.05 -33.85 -10.23
CA GLU A 70 -15.02 -32.70 -11.15
C GLU A 70 -16.44 -32.20 -11.47
N GLU A 71 -17.41 -33.10 -11.67
CA GLU A 71 -18.81 -32.72 -11.92
C GLU A 71 -19.52 -32.13 -10.69
N ALA A 72 -19.13 -32.53 -9.46
CA ALA A 72 -19.72 -32.02 -8.22
C ALA A 72 -19.05 -30.72 -7.71
N SER A 73 -17.83 -30.42 -8.14
CA SER A 73 -17.08 -29.21 -7.77
C SER A 73 -17.26 -28.06 -8.78
N GLY A 74 -17.84 -28.35 -9.94
CA GLY A 74 -18.10 -27.39 -11.01
C GLY A 74 -19.07 -26.27 -10.62
N ALA A 75 -18.59 -25.04 -10.75
CA ALA A 75 -19.32 -23.77 -10.75
C ALA A 75 -19.79 -23.17 -9.41
N ASP A 76 -20.30 -23.93 -8.43
CA ASP A 76 -20.88 -23.31 -7.22
C ASP A 76 -19.84 -23.03 -6.12
N ASN A 77 -18.71 -23.75 -6.11
CA ASN A 77 -17.72 -23.70 -5.02
C ASN A 77 -16.74 -22.51 -5.12
N HIS A 78 -16.72 -21.81 -6.26
CA HIS A 78 -15.84 -20.67 -6.56
C HIS A 78 -16.50 -19.30 -6.38
N LYS A 79 -17.74 -19.25 -5.86
CA LYS A 79 -18.42 -17.97 -5.59
C LYS A 79 -17.72 -17.23 -4.44
N LEU A 80 -17.33 -16.00 -4.73
CA LEU A 80 -16.80 -15.09 -3.71
C LEU A 80 -17.94 -14.63 -2.78
N PRO A 81 -17.70 -14.55 -1.47
CA PRO A 81 -18.71 -14.11 -0.51
C PRO A 81 -19.05 -12.64 -0.74
N ASN A 82 -20.30 -12.26 -0.50
CA ASN A 82 -20.68 -10.85 -0.49
C ASN A 82 -20.31 -10.23 0.85
N VAL A 83 -19.09 -9.69 0.93
CA VAL A 83 -18.58 -8.97 2.10
C VAL A 83 -18.35 -7.50 1.75
N PRO A 84 -18.47 -6.57 2.72
CA PRO A 84 -18.04 -5.19 2.53
C PRO A 84 -16.59 -5.16 2.06
N ASP A 85 -16.31 -4.32 1.06
CA ASP A 85 -14.94 -4.15 0.58
C ASP A 85 -14.13 -3.29 1.57
N TRP A 86 -12.82 -3.29 1.40
CA TRP A 86 -11.94 -2.39 2.14
C TRP A 86 -12.31 -0.94 1.87
N ASP A 87 -12.33 -0.13 2.93
CA ASP A 87 -12.32 1.31 2.74
C ASP A 87 -10.99 1.74 2.10
N GLU A 88 -11.01 2.94 1.52
CA GLU A 88 -9.87 3.49 0.81
C GLU A 88 -8.62 3.57 1.69
N HIS A 89 -8.76 3.91 2.97
CA HIS A 89 -7.63 4.00 3.89
C HIS A 89 -7.00 2.62 4.09
N THR A 90 -7.78 1.60 4.43
CA THR A 90 -7.29 0.22 4.56
C THR A 90 -6.61 -0.27 3.28
N ARG A 91 -7.19 0.01 2.12
CA ARG A 91 -6.62 -0.39 0.82
C ARG A 91 -5.28 0.28 0.55
N LEU A 92 -5.19 1.59 0.75
CA LEU A 92 -3.96 2.36 0.53
C LEU A 92 -2.88 2.01 1.55
N SER A 93 -3.24 1.79 2.82
CA SER A 93 -2.29 1.30 3.85
C SER A 93 -1.72 -0.07 3.49
N ALA A 94 -2.56 -0.99 2.98
CA ALA A 94 -2.10 -2.31 2.55
C ALA A 94 -1.13 -2.22 1.34
N GLU A 95 -1.39 -1.32 0.39
CA GLU A 95 -0.45 -1.06 -0.71
C GLU A 95 0.87 -0.50 -0.19
N LYS A 96 0.83 0.51 0.68
CA LYS A 96 2.03 1.12 1.26
C LYS A 96 2.85 0.09 2.05
N GLU A 97 2.19 -0.79 2.81
CA GLU A 97 2.83 -1.87 3.56
C GLU A 97 3.59 -2.84 2.64
N ILE A 98 2.98 -3.24 1.52
CA ILE A 98 3.54 -4.29 0.66
C ILE A 98 4.50 -3.75 -0.41
N LEU A 99 4.17 -2.59 -0.98
CA LEU A 99 4.86 -2.02 -2.14
C LEU A 99 5.82 -0.90 -1.73
N GLY A 100 5.60 -0.28 -0.58
CA GLY A 100 6.34 0.91 -0.15
C GLY A 100 5.87 2.21 -0.81
N PHE A 101 4.85 2.17 -1.67
CA PHE A 101 4.21 3.33 -2.31
C PHE A 101 2.73 3.04 -2.61
N PHE A 102 1.96 4.07 -2.94
CA PHE A 102 0.54 3.93 -3.30
C PHE A 102 0.38 3.76 -4.82
N ILE A 103 -0.48 2.84 -5.26
CA ILE A 103 -0.75 2.59 -6.70
C ILE A 103 -2.17 3.01 -7.07
N SER A 104 -3.16 2.62 -6.26
CA SER A 104 -4.58 2.76 -6.63
C SER A 104 -5.18 4.12 -6.32
N GLY A 105 -4.38 5.04 -5.77
CA GLY A 105 -4.75 6.41 -5.40
C GLY A 105 -3.74 6.97 -4.39
N HIS A 106 -4.01 8.14 -3.83
CA HIS A 106 -3.14 8.72 -2.80
C HIS A 106 -3.92 9.54 -1.78
N PRO A 107 -3.54 9.51 -0.48
CA PRO A 107 -4.28 10.23 0.55
C PRO A 107 -4.42 11.75 0.31
N LEU A 108 -3.51 12.34 -0.47
CA LEU A 108 -3.60 13.76 -0.88
C LEU A 108 -4.67 14.06 -1.93
N GLU A 109 -5.17 13.08 -2.68
CA GLU A 109 -6.16 13.32 -3.73
C GLU A 109 -7.43 13.99 -3.19
N LYS A 110 -7.82 13.67 -1.96
CA LYS A 110 -8.94 14.30 -1.22
C LYS A 110 -8.78 15.81 -1.03
N TYR A 111 -7.56 16.31 -1.16
CA TYR A 111 -7.21 17.71 -0.94
C TYR A 111 -6.81 18.42 -2.22
N LYS A 112 -6.88 17.76 -3.39
CA LYS A 112 -6.37 18.29 -4.67
C LYS A 112 -6.81 19.74 -4.95
N ASP A 113 -8.11 20.02 -4.83
CA ASP A 113 -8.65 21.37 -5.07
C ASP A 113 -8.08 22.41 -4.08
N LYS A 114 -8.00 22.06 -2.80
CA LYS A 114 -7.42 22.93 -1.76
C LYS A 114 -5.93 23.16 -1.97
N LEU A 115 -5.19 22.13 -2.40
CA LEU A 115 -3.76 22.24 -2.70
C LEU A 115 -3.52 23.18 -3.89
N GLN A 116 -4.39 23.12 -4.88
CA GLN A 116 -4.37 24.04 -6.02
C GLN A 116 -4.65 25.49 -5.57
N ASP A 117 -5.68 25.72 -4.74
CA ASP A 117 -6.00 27.04 -4.20
C ASP A 117 -4.85 27.63 -3.38
N LEU A 118 -4.14 26.78 -2.64
CA LEU A 118 -2.99 27.15 -1.81
C LEU A 118 -1.69 27.26 -2.61
N ARG A 119 -1.72 26.98 -3.93
CA ARG A 119 -0.56 26.93 -4.82
C ARG A 119 0.57 26.04 -4.26
N ALA A 120 0.18 24.90 -3.68
CA ALA A 120 1.14 23.92 -3.19
C ALA A 120 1.86 23.29 -4.39
N LEU A 121 3.19 23.37 -4.38
CA LEU A 121 4.04 22.77 -5.41
C LEU A 121 4.19 21.28 -5.18
N SER A 122 4.27 20.51 -6.27
CA SER A 122 4.64 19.11 -6.23
C SER A 122 6.12 18.94 -5.86
N ILE A 123 6.48 17.75 -5.37
CA ILE A 123 7.87 17.43 -5.05
C ILE A 123 8.75 17.46 -6.30
N GLU A 124 8.24 17.02 -7.45
CA GLU A 124 8.94 17.11 -8.74
C GLU A 124 9.22 18.58 -9.14
N GLU A 125 8.24 19.48 -8.96
CA GLU A 125 8.43 20.91 -9.23
C GLU A 125 9.53 21.49 -8.34
N ILE A 126 9.54 21.12 -7.05
CA ILE A 126 10.57 21.54 -6.10
C ILE A 126 11.94 20.97 -6.49
N ALA A 127 12.02 19.68 -6.85
CA ALA A 127 13.26 19.04 -7.28
C ALA A 127 13.84 19.66 -8.56
N GLY A 128 12.97 20.15 -9.45
CA GLY A 128 13.35 20.89 -10.66
C GLY A 128 13.84 22.32 -10.42
N MET A 129 13.74 22.85 -9.19
CA MET A 129 14.23 24.19 -8.87
C MET A 129 15.76 24.23 -8.90
N THR A 130 16.30 24.88 -9.93
CA THR A 130 17.76 24.99 -10.17
C THR A 130 18.42 26.17 -9.47
N LYS A 131 17.63 27.10 -8.92
CA LYS A 131 18.11 28.22 -8.11
C LYS A 131 17.77 27.91 -6.67
N SER A 132 18.73 28.13 -5.76
CA SER A 132 18.37 28.34 -4.36
C SER A 132 17.30 29.42 -4.38
N THR A 133 16.10 29.07 -3.93
CA THR A 133 15.13 30.09 -3.53
C THR A 133 15.89 31.07 -2.65
N GLY A 134 15.74 32.37 -2.92
CA GLY A 134 16.41 33.39 -2.10
C GLY A 134 16.05 33.18 -0.63
N LYS A 135 16.81 33.80 0.29
CA LYS A 135 16.52 33.76 1.73
C LYS A 135 15.05 34.03 2.09
N ASP A 136 14.31 34.75 1.24
CA ASP A 136 12.93 35.16 1.48
C ASP A 136 11.85 34.37 0.72
N GLU A 137 12.20 33.34 -0.06
CA GLU A 137 11.17 32.58 -0.79
C GLU A 137 10.58 31.47 0.08
N THR A 138 9.30 31.62 0.38
CA THR A 138 8.54 30.55 1.00
C THR A 138 8.01 29.57 -0.05
N ILE A 139 8.40 28.32 0.09
CA ILE A 139 7.84 27.17 -0.63
C ILE A 139 6.65 26.62 0.17
N VAL A 140 5.53 26.39 -0.51
CA VAL A 140 4.38 25.64 0.01
C VAL A 140 4.29 24.34 -0.76
N THR A 141 4.18 23.21 -0.07
CA THR A 141 4.01 21.88 -0.66
C THR A 141 3.14 21.02 0.24
N ALA A 142 2.69 19.88 -0.26
CA ALA A 142 1.95 18.91 0.54
C ALA A 142 2.44 17.50 0.28
N GLY A 143 2.39 16.68 1.31
CA GLY A 143 2.93 15.33 1.28
C GLY A 143 2.50 14.52 2.48
N ILE A 144 2.90 13.26 2.49
CA ILE A 144 2.81 12.37 3.63
C ILE A 144 4.19 12.28 4.26
N ILE A 145 4.24 12.47 5.58
CA ILE A 145 5.50 12.36 6.32
C ILE A 145 5.88 10.88 6.46
N GLY A 146 7.10 10.55 6.05
CA GLY A 146 7.75 9.27 6.26
C GLY A 146 9.05 9.41 7.05
N ASN A 147 9.63 8.27 7.45
CA ASN A 147 10.99 8.16 8.00
C ASN A 147 11.37 9.18 9.10
N VAL A 148 10.46 9.47 10.04
CA VAL A 148 10.71 10.44 11.12
C VAL A 148 11.79 9.94 12.09
N ARG A 149 12.86 10.72 12.23
CA ARG A 149 13.94 10.51 13.20
C ARG A 149 14.11 11.77 14.05
N VAL A 150 13.75 11.70 15.33
CA VAL A 150 13.97 12.78 16.28
C VAL A 150 15.37 12.65 16.88
N GLN A 151 16.15 13.72 16.82
CA GLN A 151 17.55 13.75 17.26
C GLN A 151 17.84 14.98 18.11
N LYS A 152 18.91 14.91 18.89
CA LYS A 152 19.41 16.04 19.69
C LYS A 152 20.59 16.69 18.96
N SER A 153 20.52 18.00 18.76
CA SER A 153 21.59 18.80 18.18
C SER A 153 22.79 18.90 19.15
N LYS A 154 23.94 19.37 18.65
CA LYS A 154 25.13 19.65 19.49
C LYS A 154 24.85 20.63 20.63
N LYS A 155 23.90 21.55 20.44
CA LYS A 155 23.47 22.54 21.44
C LYS A 155 22.48 21.97 22.46
N GLY A 156 21.99 20.76 22.24
CA GLY A 156 21.06 20.07 23.13
C GLY A 156 19.59 20.20 22.75
N ASP A 157 19.22 21.01 21.75
CA ASP A 157 17.84 21.11 21.29
C ASP A 157 17.45 19.93 20.38
N PHE A 158 16.18 19.50 20.45
CA PHE A 158 15.62 18.48 19.57
C PHE A 158 15.30 19.03 18.18
N TYR A 159 15.54 18.23 17.15
CA TYR A 159 15.13 18.45 15.77
C TYR A 159 14.66 17.12 15.17
N ALA A 160 13.99 17.16 14.02
CA ALA A 160 13.62 15.95 13.30
C ALA A 160 14.15 15.94 11.87
N GLN A 161 14.58 14.77 11.40
CA GLN A 161 14.76 14.45 9.99
C GLN A 161 13.60 13.57 9.56
N SER A 162 13.03 13.81 8.38
CA SER A 162 11.92 13.03 7.86
C SER A 162 11.84 13.18 6.34
N THR A 163 11.17 12.24 5.67
CA THR A 163 10.85 12.35 4.25
C THR A 163 9.46 12.94 4.08
N LEU A 164 9.26 13.74 3.03
CA LEU A 164 7.94 14.11 2.52
C LEU A 164 7.72 13.38 1.20
N GLU A 165 6.56 12.76 1.02
CA GLU A 165 6.21 12.03 -0.20
C GLU A 165 4.87 12.51 -0.78
N ASP A 166 4.80 12.69 -2.09
CA ASP A 166 3.59 12.99 -2.83
C ASP A 166 3.49 12.06 -4.06
N MET A 167 2.57 12.36 -4.99
CA MET A 167 2.36 11.56 -6.20
C MET A 167 3.51 11.61 -7.21
N SER A 168 4.39 12.59 -7.09
CA SER A 168 5.48 12.85 -8.03
C SER A 168 6.83 12.34 -7.53
N GLY A 169 7.00 12.20 -6.21
CA GLY A 169 8.22 11.64 -5.64
C GLY A 169 8.34 11.82 -4.14
N SER A 170 9.59 11.85 -3.65
CA SER A 170 9.91 12.10 -2.26
C SER A 170 11.10 13.04 -2.10
N ILE A 171 11.12 13.80 -1.00
CA ILE A 171 12.21 14.73 -0.65
C ILE A 171 12.53 14.63 0.84
N ASP A 172 13.81 14.77 1.19
CA ASP A 172 14.25 14.87 2.57
C ASP A 172 13.93 16.25 3.16
N MET A 173 13.42 16.27 4.38
CA MET A 173 13.10 17.48 5.13
C MET A 173 13.77 17.44 6.52
N ILE A 174 14.18 18.63 6.98
CA ILE A 174 14.66 18.84 8.35
C ILE A 174 13.73 19.81 9.04
N VAL A 175 13.16 19.37 10.17
CA VAL A 175 12.40 20.24 11.07
C VAL A 175 13.35 20.78 12.12
N PHE A 176 13.83 22.02 11.91
CA PHE A 176 14.77 22.69 12.81
C PHE A 176 14.21 22.87 14.22
N PRO A 177 15.08 23.03 15.24
CA PRO A 177 14.64 23.04 16.64
C PRO A 177 13.52 24.03 17.00
N GLU A 178 13.55 25.24 16.45
CA GLU A 178 12.53 26.24 16.72
C GLU A 178 11.17 25.82 16.15
N ALA A 179 11.14 25.27 14.94
CA ALA A 179 9.94 24.70 14.36
C ALA A 179 9.50 23.45 15.13
N PHE A 180 10.43 22.56 15.49
CA PHE A 180 10.12 21.32 16.20
C PHE A 180 9.48 21.56 17.57
N LYS A 181 9.93 22.60 18.30
CA LYS A 181 9.28 23.04 19.56
C LYS A 181 7.82 23.46 19.37
N ARG A 182 7.46 24.03 18.21
CA ARG A 182 6.10 24.50 17.91
C ARG A 182 5.19 23.42 17.34
N ILE A 183 5.73 22.57 16.45
CA ILE A 183 4.92 21.64 15.64
C ILE A 183 5.30 20.16 15.84
N GLY A 184 6.15 19.82 16.80
CA GLY A 184 6.67 18.45 16.99
C GLY A 184 5.58 17.38 17.09
N GLU A 185 4.45 17.68 17.74
CA GLU A 185 3.31 16.74 17.84
C GLU A 185 2.59 16.49 16.51
N LYS A 186 2.81 17.35 15.51
CA LYS A 186 2.25 17.22 14.15
C LYS A 186 3.20 16.48 13.20
N VAL A 187 4.46 16.28 13.58
CA VAL A 187 5.44 15.53 12.79
C VAL A 187 5.24 14.03 13.06
N LYS A 188 4.24 13.45 12.41
CA LYS A 188 3.82 12.05 12.59
C LYS A 188 3.80 11.32 11.26
N LEU A 189 4.16 10.05 11.30
CA LEU A 189 4.12 9.16 10.14
C LEU A 189 2.70 9.05 9.57
N GLU A 190 2.63 8.90 8.25
CA GLU A 190 1.39 8.55 7.52
C GLU A 190 0.27 9.60 7.62
N VAL A 191 0.60 10.82 8.08
CA VAL A 191 -0.33 11.94 8.12
C VAL A 191 -0.12 12.83 6.89
N PRO A 192 -1.17 13.10 6.09
CA PRO A 192 -1.13 14.11 5.05
C PRO A 192 -0.96 15.50 5.67
N VAL A 193 0.06 16.24 5.23
CA VAL A 193 0.39 17.57 5.75
C VAL A 193 0.60 18.56 4.62
N LEU A 194 0.25 19.82 4.90
CA LEU A 194 0.71 20.97 4.14
C LEU A 194 1.94 21.54 4.84
N VAL A 195 3.05 21.62 4.12
CA VAL A 195 4.34 22.13 4.61
C VAL A 195 4.60 23.49 3.98
N LYS A 196 4.93 24.46 4.84
CA LYS A 196 5.43 25.76 4.44
C LYS A 196 6.88 25.86 4.90
N ALA A 197 7.81 25.96 3.96
CA ALA A 197 9.25 26.01 4.20
C ALA A 197 9.86 27.29 3.61
N GLY A 198 10.67 27.98 4.40
CA GLY A 198 11.27 29.31 4.14
C GLY A 198 11.88 29.81 5.46
N ASP A 199 12.70 30.88 5.44
CA ASP A 199 13.30 31.44 6.68
C ASP A 199 12.27 31.72 7.79
#